data_AF-A0A379ML97-F1
#
_entry.id   AF-A0A379ML97-F1
#
_cell.length_a   1.000
_cell.length_b   1.000
_cell.length_c   1.000
_cell.angle_alpha   90.00
_cell.angle_beta   90.00
_cell.angle_gamma   90.00
#
_symmetry.space_group_name_H-M   'P 1'
#
loop_
_entity.id
_entity.type
_entity.pdbx_description
1 polymer ?
#
loop_
_entity_poly.entity_id
_entity_poly.type
_entity_poly.pdbx_seq_one_letter_code
_entity_poly.pdbx_strand_id
1 'polypeptide(L)'
;MHFVDARLAKLRMSREEANRRGFPNFSTLAAVRDRDTQNTPRVRTLLRIDRTLGWQPGSAAVVLLGGYPLSITARATKNVRLQEQAATPLTKDDIADRLLTQLHEEIERAHDDLRAFDDRINRLYAAHDRLAEELRVDRSLVEEFADRDVAAESVQR
;
A
#
# COMPACT_ATOMS: atom_id res chain seq x y z
N MET A 1 -21.31 9.02 -17.69
CA MET A 1 -20.17 8.15 -17.33
C MET A 1 -19.51 7.78 -18.64
N HIS A 2 -18.55 8.57 -19.12
CA HIS A 2 -18.03 8.46 -20.50
C HIS A 2 -17.68 7.02 -20.91
N PHE A 3 -17.04 6.25 -20.01
CA PHE A 3 -16.68 4.85 -20.27
C PHE A 3 -17.85 3.87 -20.35
N VAL A 4 -18.91 4.07 -19.55
CA VAL A 4 -20.12 3.24 -19.60
C VAL A 4 -20.88 3.51 -20.89
N ASP A 5 -21.11 4.80 -21.21
CA ASP A 5 -21.83 5.22 -22.41
C ASP A 5 -21.07 4.76 -23.68
N ALA A 6 -19.75 4.92 -23.72
CA ALA A 6 -18.90 4.43 -24.81
C ALA A 6 -18.94 2.90 -24.93
N ARG A 7 -19.02 2.17 -23.82
CA ARG A 7 -19.08 0.70 -23.83
C ARG A 7 -20.44 0.21 -24.31
N LEU A 8 -21.54 0.83 -23.88
CA LEU A 8 -22.89 0.52 -24.36
C LEU A 8 -23.00 0.75 -25.87
N ALA A 9 -22.44 1.85 -26.39
CA ALA A 9 -22.35 2.11 -27.81
C ALA A 9 -21.57 1.02 -28.56
N LYS A 10 -20.40 0.60 -28.04
CA LYS A 10 -19.61 -0.51 -28.60
C LYS A 10 -20.36 -1.84 -28.61
N LEU A 11 -21.18 -2.09 -27.59
CA LEU A 11 -22.01 -3.30 -27.48
C LEU A 11 -23.32 -3.20 -28.26
N ARG A 12 -23.59 -2.07 -28.95
CA ARG A 12 -24.87 -1.76 -29.59
C ARG A 12 -26.06 -2.01 -28.65
N MET A 13 -25.89 -1.63 -27.38
CA MET A 13 -26.83 -1.90 -26.30
C MET A 13 -27.47 -0.59 -25.85
N SER A 14 -28.81 -0.55 -25.80
CA SER A 14 -29.53 0.59 -25.22
C SER A 14 -29.48 0.56 -23.69
N ARG A 15 -29.83 1.68 -23.04
CA ARG A 15 -29.88 1.77 -21.58
C ARG A 15 -30.98 0.88 -21.00
N GLU A 16 -32.11 0.77 -21.69
CA GLU A 16 -33.23 -0.10 -21.34
C GLU A 16 -32.83 -1.57 -21.42
N GLU A 17 -32.09 -1.94 -22.48
CA GLU A 17 -31.53 -3.27 -22.63
C GLU A 17 -30.50 -3.61 -21.54
N ALA A 18 -29.63 -2.65 -21.19
CA ALA A 18 -28.72 -2.83 -20.07
C ALA A 18 -29.47 -3.07 -18.75
N ASN A 19 -30.50 -2.26 -18.45
CA ASN A 19 -31.34 -2.44 -17.26
C ASN A 19 -32.00 -3.82 -17.23
N ARG A 20 -32.51 -4.32 -18.37
CA ARG A 20 -33.06 -5.68 -18.48
C ARG A 20 -32.03 -6.77 -18.16
N ARG A 21 -30.76 -6.56 -18.51
CA ARG A 21 -29.63 -7.45 -18.15
C ARG A 21 -29.18 -7.32 -16.70
N GLY A 22 -29.91 -6.55 -15.89
CA GLY A 22 -29.61 -6.31 -14.50
C GLY A 22 -28.62 -5.16 -14.29
N PHE A 23 -28.43 -4.25 -15.24
CA PHE A 23 -27.68 -3.03 -14.98
C PHE A 23 -28.38 -2.20 -13.88
N PRO A 24 -27.64 -1.58 -12.93
CA PRO A 24 -28.24 -0.64 -11.97
C PRO A 24 -28.88 0.56 -12.69
N ASN A 25 -29.94 1.11 -12.12
CA ASN A 25 -30.60 2.27 -12.72
C ASN A 25 -29.58 3.41 -12.93
N PHE A 26 -29.57 3.99 -14.14
CA PHE A 26 -28.64 5.05 -14.52
C PHE A 26 -28.77 6.30 -13.62
N SER A 27 -29.96 6.55 -13.05
CA SER A 27 -30.14 7.60 -12.05
C SER A 27 -29.34 7.33 -10.76
N THR A 28 -29.24 6.07 -10.34
CA THR A 28 -28.41 5.66 -9.19
C THR A 28 -26.92 5.82 -9.49
N LEU A 29 -26.49 5.58 -10.73
CA LEU A 29 -25.10 5.81 -11.13
C LEU A 29 -24.75 7.30 -11.26
N ALA A 30 -25.71 8.14 -11.65
CA ALA A 30 -25.54 9.58 -11.66
C ALA A 30 -25.38 10.14 -10.24
N ALA A 31 -26.15 9.62 -9.27
CA ALA A 31 -26.03 9.99 -7.86
C ALA A 31 -24.69 9.56 -7.24
N VAL A 32 -24.18 8.38 -7.60
CA VAL A 32 -22.86 7.88 -7.16
C VAL A 32 -21.68 8.75 -7.64
N ARG A 33 -21.86 9.47 -8.75
CA ARG A 33 -20.85 10.39 -9.28
C ARG A 33 -20.77 11.69 -8.47
N ASP A 34 -21.85 12.06 -7.79
CA ASP A 34 -21.91 13.31 -7.07
C ASP A 34 -20.98 13.25 -5.85
N ARG A 35 -19.83 13.91 -5.99
CA ARG A 35 -18.66 13.77 -5.11
C ARG A 35 -18.95 14.24 -3.68
N ASP A 36 -20.01 15.02 -3.50
CA ASP A 36 -20.47 15.53 -2.22
C ASP A 36 -21.29 14.50 -1.43
N THR A 37 -21.73 13.41 -2.07
CA THR A 37 -22.42 12.32 -1.38
C THR A 37 -21.49 11.11 -1.26
N GLN A 38 -21.20 10.67 -0.03
CA GLN A 38 -20.38 9.48 0.30
C GLN A 38 -21.01 8.14 -0.13
N ASN A 39 -21.86 8.12 -1.15
CA ASN A 39 -22.62 6.95 -1.58
C ASN A 39 -21.77 6.04 -2.46
N THR A 40 -20.79 5.38 -1.86
CA THR A 40 -20.03 4.31 -2.52
C THR A 40 -20.96 3.12 -2.80
N PRO A 41 -21.11 2.66 -4.06
CA PRO A 41 -21.96 1.52 -4.37
C PRO A 41 -21.46 0.26 -3.67
N ARG A 42 -22.40 -0.59 -3.23
CA ARG A 42 -22.04 -1.91 -2.69
C ARG A 42 -21.28 -2.73 -3.74
N VAL A 43 -20.35 -3.56 -3.28
CA VAL A 43 -19.53 -4.46 -4.13
C VAL A 43 -20.39 -5.29 -5.10
N ARG A 44 -21.53 -5.82 -4.63
CA ARG A 44 -22.50 -6.55 -5.48
C ARG A 44 -22.98 -5.75 -6.70
N THR A 45 -23.14 -4.44 -6.55
CA THR A 45 -23.60 -3.53 -7.60
C THR A 45 -22.48 -3.29 -8.61
N LEU A 46 -21.25 -3.12 -8.15
CA LEU A 46 -20.06 -2.95 -9.00
C LEU A 46 -19.79 -4.20 -9.84
N LEU A 47 -19.83 -5.39 -9.22
CA LEU A 47 -19.67 -6.66 -9.94
C LEU A 47 -20.78 -6.89 -10.98
N ARG A 48 -21.98 -6.39 -10.71
CA ARG A 48 -23.11 -6.46 -11.67
C ARG A 48 -22.88 -5.54 -12.87
N ILE A 49 -22.33 -4.34 -12.65
CA ILE A 49 -21.89 -3.43 -13.72
C ILE A 49 -20.78 -4.08 -14.56
N ASP A 50 -19.79 -4.69 -13.90
CA ASP A 50 -18.69 -5.36 -14.60
C ASP A 50 -19.20 -6.47 -15.52
N ARG A 51 -20.08 -7.34 -15.00
CA ARG A 51 -20.66 -8.45 -15.77
C ARG A 51 -21.47 -7.97 -16.97
N THR A 52 -22.33 -6.97 -16.78
CA THR A 52 -23.23 -6.47 -17.83
C THR A 52 -22.49 -5.74 -18.96
N LEU A 53 -21.41 -5.03 -18.64
CA LEU A 53 -20.58 -4.33 -19.62
C LEU A 53 -19.45 -5.21 -20.21
N GLY A 54 -19.34 -6.46 -19.74
CA GLY A 54 -18.26 -7.36 -20.13
C GLY A 54 -16.89 -6.83 -19.73
N TRP A 55 -16.80 -6.22 -18.54
CA TRP A 55 -15.57 -5.79 -17.90
C TRP A 55 -15.05 -6.85 -16.92
N GLN A 56 -13.74 -6.83 -16.66
CA GLN A 56 -13.15 -7.67 -15.62
C GLN A 56 -13.68 -7.24 -14.25
N PRO A 57 -13.91 -8.19 -13.32
CA PRO A 57 -14.32 -7.86 -11.96
C PRO A 57 -13.42 -6.79 -11.33
N GLY A 58 -14.01 -5.73 -10.79
CA GLY A 58 -13.31 -4.58 -10.20
C GLY A 58 -13.13 -3.37 -11.12
N SER A 59 -13.37 -3.52 -12.43
CA SER A 59 -13.21 -2.40 -13.39
C SER A 59 -14.18 -1.25 -13.13
N ALA A 60 -15.40 -1.54 -12.68
CA ALA A 60 -16.38 -0.54 -12.31
C ALA A 60 -15.90 0.32 -11.12
N ALA A 61 -15.21 -0.28 -10.15
CA ALA A 61 -14.61 0.46 -9.03
C ALA A 61 -13.48 1.38 -9.52
N VAL A 62 -12.62 0.87 -10.40
CA VAL A 62 -11.53 1.64 -11.01
C VAL A 62 -12.08 2.85 -11.77
N VAL A 63 -13.16 2.68 -12.55
CA VAL A 63 -13.81 3.79 -13.27
C VAL A 63 -14.39 4.84 -12.34
N LEU A 64 -14.97 4.43 -11.21
CA LEU A 64 -15.48 5.38 -10.20
C LEU A 64 -14.36 6.21 -9.57
N LEU A 65 -13.17 5.65 -9.43
CA LEU A 65 -11.96 6.34 -8.94
C LEU A 65 -11.25 7.16 -10.04
N GLY A 66 -11.83 7.25 -11.25
CA GLY A 66 -11.25 8.01 -12.37
C GLY A 66 -10.26 7.24 -13.24
N GLY A 67 -10.09 5.93 -13.00
CA GLY A 67 -9.28 5.05 -13.82
C GLY A 67 -10.01 4.51 -15.06
N TYR A 68 -9.32 3.64 -15.81
CA TYR A 68 -9.82 3.06 -17.06
C TYR A 68 -10.31 1.62 -16.87
N PRO A 69 -11.46 1.21 -17.45
CA PRO A 69 -11.99 -0.14 -17.29
C PRO A 69 -11.25 -1.15 -18.17
N LEU A 70 -11.07 -2.36 -17.64
CA LEU A 70 -10.53 -3.49 -18.41
C LEU A 70 -11.67 -4.33 -18.97
N SER A 71 -11.80 -4.42 -20.29
CA SER A 71 -12.83 -5.28 -20.89
C SER A 71 -12.35 -6.72 -21.07
N ILE A 72 -13.22 -7.70 -20.78
CA ILE A 72 -12.93 -9.14 -20.98
C ILE A 72 -12.61 -9.41 -22.46
N THR A 73 -13.21 -8.66 -23.38
CA THR A 73 -12.92 -8.71 -24.82
C THR A 73 -11.59 -8.05 -25.23
N ALA A 74 -10.99 -7.21 -24.39
CA ALA A 74 -9.71 -6.55 -24.68
C ALA A 74 -8.48 -7.42 -24.35
N ARG A 75 -8.68 -8.63 -23.80
CA ARG A 75 -7.64 -9.67 -23.72
C ARG A 75 -8.00 -10.82 -24.64
N ALA A 76 -7.67 -10.68 -25.92
CA ALA A 76 -7.59 -11.80 -26.82
C ALA A 76 -6.71 -11.47 -28.02
N THR A 77 -5.50 -10.96 -27.80
CA THR A 77 -4.43 -11.35 -28.72
C THR A 77 -4.33 -12.88 -28.63
N LYS A 78 -4.28 -13.55 -29.78
CA LYS A 78 -4.20 -15.02 -29.89
C LYS A 78 -3.17 -15.62 -28.93
N ASN A 79 -2.08 -14.89 -28.69
CA ASN A 79 -1.03 -15.25 -27.75
C ASN A 79 -1.50 -15.29 -26.28
N VAL A 80 -2.31 -14.32 -25.81
CA VAL A 80 -2.81 -14.32 -24.42
C VAL A 80 -3.80 -15.46 -24.18
N ARG A 81 -4.65 -15.80 -25.17
CA ARG A 81 -5.54 -16.97 -25.05
C ARG A 81 -4.78 -18.29 -25.06
N LEU A 82 -3.75 -18.43 -25.90
CA LEU A 82 -2.88 -19.60 -25.88
C LEU A 82 -2.13 -19.70 -24.56
N GLN A 83 -1.71 -18.58 -23.98
CA GLN A 83 -1.04 -18.51 -22.69
C GLN A 83 -2.00 -18.80 -21.51
N GLU A 84 -3.24 -18.33 -21.55
CA GLU A 84 -4.28 -18.60 -20.55
C GLU A 84 -4.82 -20.04 -20.66
N GLN A 85 -4.87 -20.62 -21.86
CA GLN A 85 -5.23 -22.03 -22.08
C GLN A 85 -4.08 -22.98 -21.75
N ALA A 86 -2.82 -22.53 -21.91
CA ALA A 86 -1.62 -23.25 -21.48
C ALA A 86 -1.29 -23.02 -20.00
N ALA A 87 -1.86 -21.99 -19.38
CA ALA A 87 -1.73 -21.75 -17.95
C ALA A 87 -2.50 -22.85 -17.22
N THR A 88 -1.76 -23.78 -16.63
CA THR A 88 -2.31 -24.77 -15.72
C THR A 88 -3.10 -24.02 -14.64
N PRO A 89 -4.40 -24.30 -14.45
CA PRO A 89 -5.16 -23.66 -13.40
C PRO A 89 -4.46 -23.97 -12.07
N LEU A 90 -4.03 -22.91 -11.37
CA LEU A 90 -3.41 -23.01 -10.05
C LEU A 90 -4.31 -23.87 -9.16
N THR A 91 -3.78 -25.00 -8.71
CA THR A 91 -4.49 -25.88 -7.80
C THR A 91 -4.56 -25.25 -6.43
N LYS A 92 -5.43 -25.78 -5.57
CA LYS A 92 -5.51 -25.35 -4.17
C LYS A 92 -4.15 -25.47 -3.48
N ASP A 93 -3.39 -26.50 -3.83
CA ASP A 93 -2.08 -26.79 -3.24
C ASP A 93 -1.03 -25.78 -3.71
N ASP A 94 -1.04 -25.41 -5.00
CA ASP A 94 -0.16 -24.34 -5.52
C ASP A 94 -0.41 -22.99 -4.82
N ILE A 95 -1.68 -22.70 -4.52
CA ILE A 95 -2.07 -21.48 -3.80
C ILE A 95 -1.59 -21.57 -2.34
N ALA A 96 -1.76 -22.72 -1.69
CA ALA A 96 -1.33 -22.93 -0.32
C ALA A 96 0.20 -22.79 -0.20
N ASP A 97 0.96 -23.44 -1.07
CA ASP A 97 2.42 -23.38 -1.09
C ASP A 97 2.92 -21.96 -1.27
N ARG A 98 2.30 -21.20 -2.19
CA ARG A 98 2.68 -19.80 -2.43
C ARG A 98 2.37 -18.91 -1.23
N LEU A 99 1.22 -19.08 -0.60
CA LEU A 99 0.86 -18.31 0.59
C LEU A 99 1.75 -18.65 1.78
N LEU A 100 2.09 -19.92 1.96
CA LEU A 100 3.02 -20.37 3.01
C LEU A 100 4.43 -19.82 2.76
N THR A 101 4.89 -19.84 1.51
CA THR A 101 6.18 -19.24 1.12
C THR A 101 6.20 -17.74 1.40
N GLN A 102 5.17 -17.02 0.95
CA GLN A 102 5.08 -15.58 1.19
C GLN A 102 5.02 -15.23 2.68
N LEU A 103 4.28 -16.02 3.47
CA LEU A 103 4.22 -15.83 4.92
C LEU A 103 5.59 -16.09 5.57
N HIS A 104 6.31 -17.13 5.12
CA HIS A 104 7.65 -17.41 5.60
C HIS A 104 8.62 -16.28 5.28
N GLU A 105 8.60 -15.76 4.06
CA GLU A 105 9.42 -14.60 3.66
C GLU A 105 9.09 -13.33 4.47
N GLU A 106 7.82 -13.14 4.84
CA GLU A 106 7.42 -12.01 5.71
C GLU A 106 7.94 -12.18 7.14
N ILE A 107 7.92 -13.42 7.67
CA ILE A 107 8.49 -13.74 8.99
C ILE A 107 9.99 -13.48 9.00
N GLU A 108 10.72 -13.93 7.98
CA GLU A 108 12.16 -13.70 7.89
C GLU A 108 12.49 -12.20 7.79
N ARG A 109 11.72 -11.44 6.99
CA ARG A 109 11.86 -9.98 6.94
C ARG A 109 11.63 -9.32 8.29
N ALA A 110 10.60 -9.74 9.04
CA ALA A 110 10.33 -9.21 10.37
C ALA A 110 11.47 -9.54 11.37
N HIS A 111 12.09 -10.73 11.26
CA HIS A 111 13.26 -11.06 12.06
C HIS A 111 14.47 -10.18 11.74
N ASP A 112 14.72 -9.91 10.47
CA ASP A 112 15.83 -9.03 10.06
C ASP A 112 15.61 -7.60 10.53
N ASP A 113 14.37 -7.09 10.48
CA ASP A 113 14.00 -5.79 11.04
C ASP A 113 14.28 -5.72 12.56
N LEU A 114 13.90 -6.76 13.31
CA LEU A 114 14.17 -6.84 14.75
C LEU A 114 15.67 -6.83 15.04
N ARG A 115 16.48 -7.57 14.27
CA ARG A 115 17.94 -7.54 14.40
C ARG A 115 18.51 -6.14 14.12
N ALA A 116 18.04 -5.48 13.07
CA ALA A 116 18.47 -4.13 12.73
C ALA A 116 18.12 -3.10 13.83
N PHE A 117 16.97 -3.27 14.49
CA PHE A 117 16.61 -2.47 15.66
C PHE A 117 17.54 -2.72 16.84
N ASP A 118 17.87 -3.97 17.12
CA ASP A 118 18.80 -4.32 18.21
C ASP A 118 20.19 -3.72 17.97
N ASP A 119 20.74 -3.84 16.76
CA ASP A 119 22.00 -3.21 16.35
C ASP A 119 21.95 -1.69 16.52
N ARG A 120 20.82 -1.06 16.21
CA ARG A 120 20.63 0.38 16.40
C ARG A 120 20.63 0.75 17.88
N ILE A 121 19.97 -0.02 18.74
CA ILE A 121 19.95 0.20 20.18
C ILE A 121 21.36 0.06 20.75
N ASN A 122 22.08 -0.99 20.38
CA ASN A 122 23.46 -1.21 20.82
C ASN A 122 24.40 -0.07 20.41
N ARG A 123 24.25 0.47 19.19
CA ARG A 123 25.00 1.67 18.77
C ARG A 123 24.68 2.91 19.60
N LEU A 124 23.41 3.09 19.98
CA LEU A 124 23.00 4.23 20.82
C LEU A 124 23.60 4.12 22.23
N TYR A 125 23.61 2.92 22.82
CA TYR A 125 24.27 2.70 24.11
C TYR A 125 25.78 2.97 24.03
N ALA A 126 26.45 2.46 23.00
CA ALA A 126 27.88 2.73 22.81
C ALA A 126 28.19 4.23 22.65
N ALA A 127 27.34 4.97 21.95
CA ALA A 127 27.47 6.42 21.80
C ALA A 127 27.20 7.17 23.13
N HIS A 128 26.19 6.73 23.88
CA HIS A 128 25.90 7.24 25.22
C HIS A 128 27.10 7.05 26.16
N ASP A 129 27.66 5.85 26.21
CA ASP A 129 28.77 5.54 27.12
C ASP A 129 30.02 6.33 26.76
N ARG A 130 30.30 6.50 25.46
CA ARG A 130 31.38 7.38 25.00
C ARG A 130 31.17 8.82 25.44
N LEU A 131 29.97 9.37 25.24
CA LEU A 131 29.67 10.74 25.64
C LEU A 131 29.74 10.92 27.15
N ALA A 132 29.28 9.93 27.92
CA ALA A 132 29.36 9.93 29.38
C ALA A 132 30.82 9.96 29.85
N GLU A 133 31.72 9.23 29.17
CA GLU A 133 33.15 9.26 29.46
C GLU A 133 33.80 10.59 29.05
N GLU A 134 33.44 11.16 27.90
CA GLU A 134 33.94 12.47 27.45
C GLU A 134 33.50 13.61 28.38
N LEU A 135 32.28 13.54 28.92
CA LEU A 135 31.74 14.51 29.88
C LEU A 135 32.12 14.19 31.33
N ARG A 136 32.87 13.11 31.57
CA ARG A 136 33.36 12.76 32.89
C ARG A 136 34.41 13.80 33.30
N VAL A 137 34.00 14.70 34.18
CA VAL A 137 34.89 15.73 34.72
C VAL A 137 36.02 15.05 35.48
N ASP A 138 37.25 15.28 35.02
CA ASP A 138 38.44 14.83 35.73
C ASP A 138 38.61 15.68 37.00
N ARG A 139 38.26 15.06 38.13
CA ARG A 139 38.23 15.71 39.44
C ARG A 139 39.62 16.22 39.86
N SER A 140 40.69 15.55 39.42
CA SER A 140 42.06 15.98 39.72
C SER A 140 42.42 17.28 38.99
N LEU A 141 41.95 17.45 37.75
CA LEU A 141 42.09 18.68 36.97
C LEU A 141 41.26 19.83 37.54
N VAL A 142 40.05 19.54 38.05
CA VAL A 142 39.22 20.54 38.73
C VAL A 142 39.86 21.01 40.04
N GLU A 143 40.45 20.10 40.81
CA GLU A 143 41.18 20.41 42.04
C GLU A 143 42.47 21.20 41.74
N GLU A 144 43.23 20.86 40.70
CA GLU A 144 44.41 21.63 40.27
C GLU A 144 44.06 23.05 39.78
N PHE A 145 42.95 23.21 39.05
CA PHE A 145 42.46 24.53 38.64
C PHE A 145 42.01 25.36 39.84
N ALA A 146 41.28 24.77 40.78
CA ALA A 146 40.84 25.44 41.99
C ALA A 146 42.01 25.91 42.87
N ASP A 147 43.06 25.08 43.01
CA ASP A 147 44.27 25.46 43.73
C ASP A 147 45.06 26.60 43.04
N ARG A 148 45.08 26.62 41.70
CA ARG A 148 45.69 27.72 40.92
C ARG A 148 44.94 29.05 41.07
N ASP A 149 43.60 29.02 41.09
CA ASP A 149 42.78 30.24 41.26
C ASP A 149 42.94 30.81 42.68
N VAL A 150 42.97 29.96 43.71
CA VAL A 150 43.24 30.40 45.10
C VAL A 150 44.64 30.99 45.24
N ALA A 151 45.65 30.40 44.59
CA ALA A 151 47.01 30.94 44.58
C ALA A 151 47.10 32.30 43.86
N ALA A 152 46.33 32.50 42.78
CA ALA A 152 46.27 33.77 42.05
C ALA A 152 45.61 34.89 42.87
N GLU A 153 44.52 34.61 43.58
CA GLU A 153 43.86 35.58 44.48
C GLU A 153 44.72 35.94 45.70
N SER A 154 45.53 35.00 46.19
CA SER A 154 46.42 35.20 47.34
C SER A 154 47.61 36.14 47.05
N VAL A 155 48.01 36.26 45.78
CA VAL A 155 49.13 37.13 45.33
C VAL A 155 48.68 38.59 45.11
N GLN A 156 47.37 38.85 45.10
CA GLN A 156 46.77 40.17 44.85
C GLN A 156 46.28 40.92 46.10
N ARG A 157 46.52 40.37 47.31
CA ARG A 157 46.32 41.03 48.61
C ARG A 157 47.65 41.38 49.27
#